data_AF-A0A1E3WEM2-F1
#
_entry.id   AF-A0A1E3WEM2-F1
#
_cell.length_a   1.000
_cell.length_b   1.000
_cell.length_c   1.000
_cell.angle_alpha   90.00
_cell.angle_beta   90.00
_cell.angle_gamma   90.00
#
_symmetry.space_group_name_H-M   'P 1'
#
loop_
_entity.id
_entity.type
_entity.pdbx_description
1 polymer ?
#
loop_
_entity_poly.entity_id
_entity_poly.type
_entity_poly.pdbx_seq_one_letter_code
_entity_poly.pdbx_strand_id
1 'polypeptide(L)'
;MHYAISHQTSDIQFLSVTPRKKLMKHTLLSVDDGLVLVRLGKNEYAIKPGQAMWLPFDCLTSICCLPQTRMHTVELSYRVSSPLPKQAGYIELNELSAALLNRMATLADDHQAKINLLTVLREDLHHYAPTLELDSFSDQISRWQPNVSSPLDQNIQVALRVREARKRLLSGQGKAKVINELFSGSEDAYHAICQTVLGE
;
A
#
# COMPACT_ATOMS: atom_id res chain seq x y z
N MET A 1 -10.65 18.32 12.87
CA MET A 1 -10.34 17.70 14.17
C MET A 1 -8.98 17.01 14.04
N HIS A 2 -7.97 17.41 14.81
CA HIS A 2 -6.64 16.77 14.77
C HIS A 2 -6.62 15.59 15.74
N TYR A 3 -6.87 14.37 15.26
CA TYR A 3 -6.78 13.17 16.08
C TYR A 3 -5.31 12.77 16.28
N ALA A 4 -4.95 12.31 17.48
CA ALA A 4 -3.61 11.83 17.81
C ALA A 4 -3.30 10.50 17.10
N ILE A 5 -4.31 9.67 16.92
CA ILE A 5 -4.28 8.40 16.19
C ILE A 5 -5.64 8.21 15.49
N SER A 6 -5.64 7.59 14.31
CA SER A 6 -6.85 7.23 13.57
C SER A 6 -6.68 5.90 12.87
N HIS A 7 -7.76 5.14 12.73
CA HIS A 7 -7.81 3.90 11.94
C HIS A 7 -8.80 4.08 10.79
N GLN A 8 -8.46 3.48 9.66
CA GLN A 8 -9.33 3.35 8.50
C GLN A 8 -9.18 1.94 7.93
N THR A 9 -10.31 1.35 7.54
CA THR A 9 -10.33 0.17 6.66
C THR A 9 -10.68 0.63 5.25
N SER A 10 -9.98 0.11 4.25
CA SER A 10 -10.19 0.48 2.85
C SER A 10 -10.34 -0.76 1.99
N ASP A 11 -11.46 -0.82 1.27
CA ASP A 11 -11.70 -1.77 0.18
C ASP A 11 -11.37 -1.08 -1.15
N ILE A 12 -10.21 -1.40 -1.70
CA ILE A 12 -9.68 -0.84 -2.93
C ILE A 12 -10.10 -1.75 -4.09
N GLN A 13 -11.13 -1.33 -4.82
CA GLN A 13 -11.65 -2.11 -5.96
C GLN A 13 -10.72 -2.06 -7.18
N PHE A 14 -10.13 -0.90 -7.45
CA PHE A 14 -9.31 -0.63 -8.62
C PHE A 14 -7.89 -0.22 -8.22
N LEU A 15 -6.93 -0.33 -9.14
CA LEU A 15 -5.55 0.06 -8.94
C LEU A 15 -5.46 1.51 -8.48
N SER A 16 -4.92 1.71 -7.28
CA SER A 16 -4.72 3.02 -6.67
C SER A 16 -3.23 3.26 -6.46
N VAL A 17 -2.75 4.45 -6.80
CA VAL A 17 -1.33 4.83 -6.64
C VAL A 17 -1.25 6.23 -6.07
N THR A 18 -0.59 6.37 -4.93
CA THR A 18 -0.32 7.68 -4.33
C THR A 18 0.95 8.29 -4.93
N PRO A 19 1.04 9.63 -5.02
CA PRO A 19 2.27 10.29 -5.42
C PRO A 19 3.37 10.02 -4.39
N ARG A 20 4.62 9.97 -4.86
CA ARG A 20 5.78 9.83 -3.97
C ARG A 20 5.98 11.11 -3.16
N LYS A 21 5.70 11.07 -1.86
CA LYS A 21 5.84 12.22 -0.95
C LYS A 21 6.25 11.78 0.45
N LYS A 22 6.75 12.74 1.22
CA LYS A 22 7.03 12.54 2.65
C LYS A 22 5.70 12.37 3.40
N LEU A 23 5.63 11.37 4.27
CA LEU A 23 4.47 11.18 5.13
C LEU A 23 4.39 12.29 6.19
N MET A 24 3.19 12.80 6.42
CA MET A 24 2.91 13.82 7.44
C MET A 24 2.57 13.23 8.81
N LYS A 25 2.43 11.91 8.87
CA LYS A 25 2.09 11.11 10.05
C LYS A 25 2.92 9.83 10.03
N HIS A 26 3.06 9.19 11.18
CA HIS A 26 3.45 7.79 11.17
C HIS A 26 2.27 6.94 10.68
N THR A 27 2.55 5.85 9.97
CA THR A 27 1.54 5.01 9.35
C THR A 27 1.87 3.54 9.56
N LEU A 28 0.95 2.79 10.14
CA LEU A 28 0.92 1.34 10.06
C LEU A 28 -0.03 0.93 8.94
N LEU A 29 0.45 0.10 8.02
CA LEU A 29 -0.35 -0.55 6.99
C LEU A 29 -0.45 -2.05 7.31
N SER A 30 -1.64 -2.63 7.22
CA SER A 30 -1.87 -4.08 7.32
C SER A 30 -2.77 -4.52 6.18
N VAL A 31 -2.47 -5.66 5.56
CA VAL A 31 -3.23 -6.17 4.42
C VAL A 31 -4.02 -7.41 4.84
N ASP A 32 -5.33 -7.36 4.65
CA ASP A 32 -6.22 -8.50 4.90
C ASP A 32 -6.35 -9.36 3.64
N ASP A 33 -6.42 -8.71 2.48
CA ASP A 33 -6.58 -9.36 1.18
C ASP A 33 -5.97 -8.50 0.06
N GLY A 34 -5.58 -9.14 -1.05
CA GLY A 34 -4.93 -8.49 -2.18
C GLY A 34 -3.45 -8.17 -1.97
N LEU A 35 -2.97 -7.06 -2.54
CA LEU A 35 -1.54 -6.71 -2.54
C LEU A 35 -1.31 -5.21 -2.47
N VAL A 36 -0.49 -4.78 -1.50
CA VAL A 36 -0.01 -3.41 -1.41
C VAL A 36 1.49 -3.36 -1.70
N LEU A 37 1.91 -2.40 -2.52
CA LEU A 37 3.30 -2.13 -2.85
C LEU A 37 3.70 -0.78 -2.24
N VAL A 38 4.73 -0.78 -1.40
CA VAL A 38 5.27 0.43 -0.79
C VAL A 38 6.66 0.71 -1.36
N ARG A 39 6.81 1.86 -2.02
CA ARG A 39 8.11 2.26 -2.57
C ARG A 39 8.95 2.99 -1.54
N LEU A 40 10.06 2.40 -1.14
CA LEU A 40 11.07 3.02 -0.27
C LEU A 40 12.43 3.01 -0.97
N GLY A 41 13.03 4.20 -1.12
CA GLY A 41 14.26 4.34 -1.91
C GLY A 41 14.05 3.92 -3.37
N LYS A 42 14.82 2.93 -3.82
CA LYS A 42 14.76 2.39 -5.19
C LYS A 42 13.84 1.17 -5.32
N ASN A 43 13.46 0.55 -4.21
CA ASN A 43 12.74 -0.72 -4.19
C ASN A 43 11.24 -0.51 -3.91
N GLU A 44 10.45 -1.47 -4.35
CA GLU A 44 9.04 -1.65 -3.98
C GLU A 44 8.93 -2.90 -3.10
N TYR A 45 8.41 -2.70 -1.90
CA TYR A 45 8.20 -3.73 -0.90
C TYR A 45 6.75 -4.19 -0.97
N ALA A 46 6.54 -5.48 -1.17
CA ALA A 46 5.23 -6.09 -1.27
C ALA A 46 4.70 -6.49 0.10
N ILE A 47 3.51 -6.04 0.45
CA ILE A 47 2.79 -6.41 1.68
C ILE A 47 1.65 -7.34 1.25
N LYS A 48 1.80 -8.62 1.56
CA LYS A 48 0.86 -9.71 1.25
C LYS A 48 -0.21 -9.83 2.35
N PRO A 49 -1.30 -10.59 2.12
CA PRO A 49 -2.30 -10.86 3.15
C PRO A 49 -1.67 -11.39 4.45
N GLY A 50 -2.13 -10.86 5.58
CA GLY A 50 -1.60 -11.15 6.91
C GLY A 50 -0.30 -10.42 7.27
N GLN A 51 0.29 -9.65 6.35
CA GLN A 51 1.49 -8.87 6.62
C GLN A 51 1.17 -7.41 6.93
N ALA A 52 2.09 -6.78 7.67
CA ALA A 52 2.02 -5.37 8.01
C ALA A 52 3.36 -4.66 7.82
N MET A 53 3.30 -3.35 7.61
CA MET A 53 4.46 -2.48 7.45
C MET A 53 4.28 -1.19 8.23
N TRP A 54 5.33 -0.83 8.98
CA TRP A 54 5.45 0.45 9.65
C TRP A 54 6.18 1.45 8.75
N LEU A 55 5.63 2.66 8.67
CA LEU A 55 6.19 3.79 7.96
C LEU A 55 6.29 4.99 8.92
N PRO A 56 7.49 5.46 9.26
CA PRO A 56 7.65 6.57 10.18
C PRO A 56 7.23 7.90 9.52
N PHE A 57 6.95 8.90 10.36
CA PHE A 57 6.83 10.29 9.93
C PHE A 57 8.05 10.72 9.08
N ASP A 58 7.82 11.60 8.11
CA ASP A 58 8.82 12.11 7.16
C ASP A 58 9.43 11.04 6.24
N CYS A 59 8.88 9.83 6.23
CA CYS A 59 9.28 8.79 5.28
C CYS A 59 8.84 9.16 3.86
N LEU A 60 9.79 9.27 2.93
CA LEU A 60 9.51 9.51 1.51
C LEU A 60 9.08 8.21 0.82
N THR A 61 7.79 8.08 0.57
CA THR A 61 7.20 6.85 0.04
C THR A 61 6.09 7.11 -0.98
N SER A 62 5.77 6.11 -1.79
CA SER A 62 4.50 6.01 -2.52
C SER A 62 3.88 4.65 -2.24
N ILE A 63 2.56 4.60 -2.15
CA ILE A 63 1.78 3.40 -1.88
C ILE A 63 0.96 3.09 -3.12
N CYS A 64 1.04 1.85 -3.59
CA CYS A 64 0.28 1.34 -4.72
C CYS A 64 -0.53 0.12 -4.23
N CYS A 65 -1.85 0.23 -4.25
CA CYS A 65 -2.75 -0.88 -3.92
C CYS A 65 -3.22 -1.48 -5.24
N LEU A 66 -3.01 -2.79 -5.42
CA LEU A 66 -3.55 -3.51 -6.57
C LEU A 66 -5.07 -3.64 -6.47
N PRO A 67 -5.78 -3.91 -7.58
CA PRO A 67 -7.22 -4.18 -7.55
C PRO A 67 -7.60 -5.23 -6.51
N GLN A 68 -8.80 -5.13 -5.98
CA GLN A 68 -9.37 -6.05 -4.98
C GLN A 68 -8.50 -6.19 -3.70
N THR A 69 -7.94 -5.07 -3.22
CA THR A 69 -7.15 -5.06 -1.99
C THR A 69 -7.98 -4.57 -0.80
N ARG A 70 -7.97 -5.30 0.31
CA ARG A 70 -8.50 -4.84 1.60
C ARG A 70 -7.36 -4.62 2.57
N MET A 71 -7.32 -3.45 3.20
CA MET A 71 -6.25 -3.08 4.11
C MET A 71 -6.73 -2.19 5.25
N HIS A 72 -5.98 -2.24 6.36
CA HIS A 72 -6.04 -1.27 7.44
C HIS A 72 -4.94 -0.23 7.29
N THR A 73 -5.29 1.02 7.57
CA THR A 73 -4.34 2.12 7.75
C THR A 73 -4.55 2.70 9.13
N VAL A 74 -3.50 2.71 9.96
CA VAL A 74 -3.48 3.42 11.23
C VAL A 74 -2.48 4.55 11.12
N GLU A 75 -2.96 5.78 11.29
CA GLU A 75 -2.11 6.97 11.23
C GLU A 75 -1.96 7.62 12.61
N LEU A 76 -0.72 7.95 12.99
CA LEU A 76 -0.40 8.63 14.23
C LEU A 76 0.21 9.99 13.97
N SER A 77 -0.26 11.00 14.68
CA SER A 77 0.33 12.34 14.64
C SER A 77 1.79 12.29 15.09
N TYR A 78 2.67 13.03 14.41
CA TYR A 78 4.07 13.18 14.80
C TYR A 78 4.25 13.81 16.21
N ARG A 79 3.19 14.43 16.75
CA ARG A 79 3.19 15.06 18.08
C ARG A 79 2.91 14.07 19.22
N VAL A 80 2.63 12.80 18.90
CA VAL A 80 2.48 11.76 19.92
C VAL A 80 3.81 11.66 20.67
N SER A 81 3.77 11.80 22.00
CA SER A 81 4.96 11.90 22.85
C SER A 81 5.65 10.55 23.10
N SER A 82 4.96 9.46 22.84
CA SER A 82 5.46 8.11 23.10
C SER A 82 6.45 7.67 22.00
N PRO A 83 7.50 6.90 22.34
CA PRO A 83 8.65 6.67 21.47
C PRO A 83 8.35 5.67 20.33
N LEU A 84 7.94 6.14 19.16
CA LEU A 84 7.61 5.25 18.03
C LEU A 84 8.85 4.75 17.26
N PRO A 85 8.75 3.61 16.54
CA PRO A 85 9.85 3.13 15.71
C PRO A 85 10.25 4.16 14.65
N LYS A 86 11.55 4.39 14.53
CA LYS A 86 12.12 5.45 13.66
C LYS A 86 12.44 4.98 12.24
N GLN A 87 12.50 3.67 12.02
CA GLN A 87 12.79 3.07 10.71
C GLN A 87 11.53 2.49 10.10
N ALA A 88 11.42 2.57 8.77
CA ALA A 88 10.40 1.85 8.02
C ALA A 88 10.75 0.36 7.97
N GLY A 89 9.74 -0.51 7.89
CA GLY A 89 9.98 -1.94 7.76
C GLY A 89 8.73 -2.77 7.98
N TYR A 90 8.80 -4.05 7.63
CA TYR A 90 7.81 -5.03 7.99
C TYR A 90 7.74 -5.19 9.51
N ILE A 91 6.54 -5.42 10.00
CA ILE A 91 6.31 -5.82 11.39
C ILE A 91 5.42 -7.07 11.40
N GLU A 92 5.69 -7.97 12.33
CA GLU A 92 4.76 -9.05 12.65
C GLU A 92 3.80 -8.54 13.71
N LEU A 93 2.53 -8.38 13.35
CA LEU A 93 1.51 -7.96 14.31
C LEU A 93 1.37 -9.04 15.39
N ASN A 94 1.47 -8.64 16.66
CA ASN A 94 1.13 -9.56 17.74
C ASN A 94 -0.39 -9.81 17.80
N GLU A 95 -0.79 -10.80 18.60
CA GLU A 95 -2.19 -11.20 18.73
C GLU A 95 -3.12 -10.04 19.15
N LEU A 96 -2.64 -9.17 20.05
CA LEU A 96 -3.40 -8.01 20.52
C LEU A 96 -3.64 -7.01 19.39
N SER A 97 -2.59 -6.55 18.73
CA SER A 97 -2.66 -5.60 17.61
C SER A 97 -3.55 -6.11 16.48
N ALA A 98 -3.37 -7.39 16.08
CA ALA A 98 -4.21 -8.01 15.06
C ALA A 98 -5.70 -8.05 15.48
N ALA A 99 -5.99 -8.45 16.72
CA ALA A 99 -7.35 -8.47 17.24
C ALA A 99 -7.98 -7.07 17.32
N LEU A 100 -7.20 -6.05 17.68
CA LEU A 100 -7.67 -4.65 17.72
C LEU A 100 -8.04 -4.14 16.31
N LEU A 101 -7.21 -4.41 15.30
CA LEU A 101 -7.51 -4.02 13.92
C LEU A 101 -8.79 -4.70 13.41
N ASN A 102 -8.89 -6.02 13.59
CA ASN A 102 -10.07 -6.81 13.23
C ASN A 102 -11.34 -6.29 13.94
N ARG A 103 -11.22 -5.97 15.23
CA ARG A 103 -12.34 -5.43 16.01
C ARG A 103 -12.76 -4.05 15.52
N MET A 104 -11.81 -3.15 15.26
CA MET A 104 -12.11 -1.80 14.75
C MET A 104 -12.75 -1.83 13.35
N ALA A 105 -12.39 -2.81 12.51
CA ALA A 105 -12.95 -2.96 11.17
C ALA A 105 -14.44 -3.35 11.15
N THR A 106 -14.88 -4.07 12.19
CA THR A 106 -16.25 -4.58 12.32
C THR A 106 -17.08 -3.82 13.35
N LEU A 107 -16.46 -2.89 14.07
CA LEU A 107 -17.16 -2.09 15.06
C LEU A 107 -18.19 -1.19 14.36
N ALA A 108 -19.42 -1.18 14.88
CA ALA A 108 -20.40 -0.14 14.54
C ALA A 108 -19.81 1.25 14.82
N ASP A 109 -20.51 2.32 14.43
CA ASP A 109 -20.01 3.68 14.57
C ASP A 109 -20.06 4.22 16.01
N ASP A 110 -19.53 3.44 16.95
CA ASP A 110 -19.26 3.82 18.32
C ASP A 110 -17.87 4.48 18.40
N HIS A 111 -17.90 5.81 18.37
CA HIS A 111 -16.69 6.62 18.41
C HIS A 111 -15.87 6.40 19.68
N GLN A 112 -16.51 6.24 20.85
CA GLN A 112 -15.80 6.12 22.12
C GLN A 112 -15.10 4.77 22.24
N ALA A 113 -15.77 3.69 21.83
CA ALA A 113 -15.16 2.37 21.78
C ALA A 113 -13.97 2.34 20.80
N LYS A 114 -14.09 2.96 19.61
CA LYS A 114 -12.96 3.11 18.67
C LYS A 114 -11.78 3.85 19.30
N ILE A 115 -12.02 4.95 20.01
CA ILE A 115 -10.96 5.69 20.73
C ILE A 115 -10.25 4.81 21.76
N ASN A 116 -11.00 4.01 22.51
CA ASN A 116 -10.43 3.11 23.52
C ASN A 116 -9.52 2.06 22.87
N LEU A 117 -9.97 1.42 21.78
CA LEU A 117 -9.17 0.43 21.05
C LEU A 117 -7.90 1.05 20.43
N LEU A 118 -8.02 2.24 19.85
CA LEU A 118 -6.88 2.99 19.33
C LEU A 118 -5.87 3.37 20.40
N THR A 119 -6.33 3.65 21.62
CA THR A 119 -5.46 3.94 22.77
C THR A 119 -4.62 2.72 23.12
N VAL A 120 -5.24 1.53 23.19
CA VAL A 120 -4.52 0.27 23.45
C VAL A 120 -3.53 -0.03 22.32
N LEU A 121 -3.94 0.09 21.06
CA LEU A 121 -3.06 -0.13 19.92
C LEU A 121 -1.86 0.80 19.95
N ARG A 122 -2.06 2.08 20.30
CA ARG A 122 -0.97 3.06 20.41
C ARG A 122 0.10 2.62 21.40
N GLU A 123 -0.30 2.15 22.59
CA GLU A 123 0.66 1.68 23.59
C GLU A 123 1.47 0.48 23.09
N ASP A 124 0.85 -0.39 22.29
CA ASP A 124 1.50 -1.58 21.75
C ASP A 124 2.51 -1.27 20.62
N LEU A 125 2.28 -0.20 19.85
CA LEU A 125 3.12 0.16 18.70
C LEU A 125 4.60 0.45 19.06
N HIS A 126 4.88 0.79 20.31
CA HIS A 126 6.23 1.06 20.81
C HIS A 126 7.13 -0.18 20.88
N HIS A 127 6.53 -1.37 20.93
CA HIS A 127 7.26 -2.62 21.10
C HIS A 127 7.73 -3.21 19.77
N TYR A 128 7.24 -2.69 18.63
CA TYR A 128 7.67 -3.19 17.33
C TYR A 128 9.08 -2.75 16.97
N ALA A 129 9.81 -3.65 16.32
CA ALA A 129 11.12 -3.41 15.73
C ALA A 129 11.04 -3.68 14.22
N PRO A 130 10.60 -2.70 13.40
CA PRO A 130 10.40 -2.91 11.98
C PRO A 130 11.69 -3.32 11.29
N THR A 131 11.65 -4.31 10.39
CA THR A 131 12.81 -4.74 9.60
C THR A 131 12.55 -4.50 8.12
N LEU A 132 13.51 -3.88 7.43
CA LEU A 132 13.38 -3.59 6.00
C LEU A 132 14.24 -4.57 5.19
N GLU A 133 13.71 -5.77 5.00
CA GLU A 133 14.34 -6.80 4.17
C GLU A 133 13.64 -6.87 2.81
N LEU A 134 14.42 -7.00 1.74
CA LEU A 134 13.90 -7.17 0.39
C LEU A 134 13.78 -8.66 0.09
N ASP A 135 12.57 -9.22 0.27
CA ASP A 135 12.29 -10.60 -0.09
C ASP A 135 12.35 -10.81 -1.62
N SER A 136 12.43 -12.07 -2.04
CA SER A 136 12.55 -12.43 -3.46
C SER A 136 11.38 -11.92 -4.30
N PHE A 137 10.18 -11.91 -3.73
CA PHE A 137 8.98 -11.41 -4.39
C PHE A 137 9.02 -9.88 -4.58
N SER A 138 9.42 -9.13 -3.55
CA SER A 138 9.61 -7.67 -3.62
C SER A 138 10.74 -7.29 -4.58
N ASP A 139 11.82 -8.08 -4.65
CA ASP A 139 12.87 -7.88 -5.65
C ASP A 139 12.35 -8.09 -7.09
N GLN A 140 11.53 -9.13 -7.31
CA GLN A 140 10.88 -9.37 -8.60
C GLN A 140 9.95 -8.21 -9.01
N ILE A 141 9.14 -7.69 -8.08
CA ILE A 141 8.30 -6.50 -8.32
C ILE A 141 9.16 -5.28 -8.65
N SER A 142 10.23 -5.05 -7.87
CA SER A 142 11.12 -3.90 -8.02
C SER A 142 11.83 -3.87 -9.37
N ARG A 143 12.16 -5.06 -9.92
CA ARG A 143 12.85 -5.23 -11.20
C ARG A 143 11.91 -5.48 -12.38
N TRP A 144 10.61 -5.57 -12.14
CA TRP A 144 9.65 -5.85 -13.20
C TRP A 144 9.71 -4.79 -14.29
N GLN A 145 9.70 -5.26 -15.55
CA GLN A 145 9.69 -4.42 -16.73
C GLN A 145 8.62 -4.94 -17.69
N PRO A 146 7.96 -4.03 -18.44
CA PRO A 146 7.02 -4.46 -19.47
C PRO A 146 7.74 -5.28 -20.54
N ASN A 147 7.06 -6.32 -21.04
CA ASN A 147 7.51 -7.20 -22.14
C ASN A 147 8.78 -8.02 -21.84
N VAL A 148 9.17 -8.10 -20.57
CA VAL A 148 10.20 -9.04 -20.10
C VAL A 148 9.49 -10.17 -19.37
N SER A 149 9.92 -11.42 -19.63
CA SER A 149 9.37 -12.58 -18.91
C SER A 149 9.57 -12.42 -17.42
N SER A 150 8.50 -12.63 -16.65
CA SER A 150 8.50 -12.48 -15.20
C SER A 150 7.82 -13.68 -14.55
N PRO A 151 8.32 -14.16 -13.39
CA PRO A 151 7.68 -15.22 -12.63
C PRO A 151 6.45 -14.73 -11.84
N LEU A 152 6.16 -13.43 -11.84
CA LEU A 152 5.01 -12.86 -11.14
C LEU A 152 3.70 -13.35 -11.74
N ASP A 153 2.67 -13.47 -10.91
CA ASP A 153 1.33 -13.82 -11.40
C ASP A 153 0.82 -12.84 -12.45
N GLN A 154 0.11 -13.36 -13.45
CA GLN A 154 -0.36 -12.58 -14.59
C GLN A 154 -1.21 -11.37 -14.16
N ASN A 155 -2.04 -11.50 -13.14
CA ASN A 155 -2.87 -10.41 -12.62
C ASN A 155 -2.02 -9.26 -12.08
N ILE A 156 -0.92 -9.57 -11.39
CA ILE A 156 0.05 -8.57 -10.91
C ILE A 156 0.71 -7.90 -12.10
N GLN A 157 1.20 -8.67 -13.09
CA GLN A 157 1.85 -8.12 -14.27
C GLN A 157 0.92 -7.19 -15.07
N VAL A 158 -0.37 -7.53 -15.19
CA VAL A 158 -1.38 -6.68 -15.83
C VAL A 158 -1.56 -5.37 -15.07
N ALA A 159 -1.69 -5.42 -13.73
CA ALA A 159 -1.79 -4.21 -12.90
C ALA A 159 -0.53 -3.32 -13.02
N LEU A 160 0.67 -3.92 -12.99
CA LEU A 160 1.94 -3.20 -13.16
C LEU A 160 2.07 -2.57 -14.56
N ARG A 161 1.58 -3.24 -15.61
CA ARG A 161 1.55 -2.71 -16.98
C ARG A 161 0.65 -1.49 -17.09
N VAL A 162 -0.56 -1.54 -16.51
CA VAL A 162 -1.47 -0.38 -16.48
C VAL A 162 -0.86 0.77 -15.67
N ARG A 163 -0.24 0.46 -14.53
CA ARG A 163 0.50 1.46 -13.73
C ARG A 163 1.59 2.17 -14.54
N GLU A 164 2.39 1.40 -15.28
CA GLU A 164 3.44 1.95 -16.13
C GLU A 164 2.87 2.77 -17.30
N ALA A 165 1.76 2.34 -17.90
CA ALA A 165 1.04 3.10 -18.93
C ALA A 165 0.62 4.48 -18.40
N ARG A 166 -0.07 4.54 -17.24
CA ARG A 166 -0.47 5.80 -16.61
C ARG A 166 0.74 6.69 -16.32
N LYS A 167 1.81 6.12 -15.76
CA LYS A 167 3.03 6.87 -15.46
C LYS A 167 3.64 7.49 -16.72
N ARG A 168 3.73 6.76 -17.83
CA ARG A 168 4.27 7.26 -19.10
C ARG A 168 3.41 8.38 -19.69
N LEU A 169 2.09 8.24 -19.65
CA LEU A 169 1.15 9.27 -20.09
C LEU A 169 1.26 10.53 -19.24
N LEU A 170 1.29 10.40 -17.90
CA LEU A 170 1.50 11.53 -16.98
C LEU A 170 2.86 12.21 -17.15
N SER A 171 3.85 11.48 -17.69
CA SER A 171 5.17 12.00 -18.04
C SER A 171 5.22 12.62 -19.45
N GLY A 172 4.08 12.76 -20.13
CA GLY A 172 3.96 13.41 -21.44
C GLY A 172 4.23 12.51 -22.65
N GLN A 173 4.36 11.19 -22.49
CA GLN A 173 4.51 10.30 -23.63
C GLN A 173 3.19 10.18 -24.41
N GLY A 174 3.27 10.16 -25.74
CA GLY A 174 2.10 10.06 -26.62
C GLY A 174 1.35 8.73 -26.44
N LYS A 175 0.01 8.78 -26.38
CA LYS A 175 -0.86 7.62 -26.16
C LYS A 175 -0.59 6.47 -27.15
N ALA A 176 -0.49 6.76 -28.44
CA ALA A 176 -0.21 5.76 -29.47
C ALA A 176 1.11 4.99 -29.21
N LYS A 177 2.16 5.68 -28.75
CA LYS A 177 3.43 5.05 -28.39
C LYS A 177 3.28 4.12 -27.19
N VAL A 178 2.55 4.56 -26.16
CA VAL A 178 2.26 3.74 -24.98
C VAL A 178 1.47 2.48 -25.34
N ILE A 179 0.46 2.60 -26.21
CA ILE A 179 -0.35 1.46 -26.66
C ILE A 179 0.47 0.48 -27.50
N ASN A 180 1.27 0.97 -28.44
CA ASN A 180 2.16 0.14 -29.25
C ASN A 180 3.13 -0.65 -28.38
N GLU A 181 3.78 0.00 -27.43
CA GLU A 181 4.82 -0.65 -26.61
C GLU A 181 4.24 -1.56 -25.53
N LEU A 182 3.13 -1.20 -24.87
CA LEU A 182 2.65 -1.95 -23.70
C LEU A 182 1.50 -2.90 -24.03
N PHE A 183 0.75 -2.65 -25.11
CA PHE A 183 -0.49 -3.36 -25.46
C PHE A 183 -0.46 -3.90 -26.91
N SER A 184 0.74 -4.05 -27.47
CA SER A 184 0.95 -4.58 -28.84
C SER A 184 0.19 -3.83 -29.93
N GLY A 185 -0.06 -2.53 -29.72
CA GLY A 185 -0.79 -1.68 -30.67
C GLY A 185 -2.30 -1.83 -30.65
N SER A 186 -2.87 -2.68 -29.79
CA SER A 186 -4.32 -2.85 -29.69
C SER A 186 -4.93 -1.81 -28.75
N GLU A 187 -5.65 -0.84 -29.32
CA GLU A 187 -6.42 0.14 -28.54
C GLU A 187 -7.54 -0.53 -27.75
N ASP A 188 -8.24 -1.50 -28.35
CA ASP A 188 -9.30 -2.25 -27.68
C ASP A 188 -8.79 -2.98 -26.42
N ALA A 189 -7.62 -3.63 -26.51
CA ALA A 189 -6.99 -4.29 -25.37
C ALA A 189 -6.58 -3.27 -24.30
N TYR A 190 -6.02 -2.12 -24.70
CA TYR A 190 -5.71 -1.03 -23.77
C TYR A 190 -6.96 -0.58 -23.00
N HIS A 191 -8.06 -0.32 -23.72
CA HIS A 191 -9.31 0.16 -23.12
C HIS A 191 -9.95 -0.90 -22.21
N ALA A 192 -10.08 -2.14 -22.66
CA ALA A 192 -10.65 -3.22 -21.84
C ALA A 192 -9.85 -3.49 -20.56
N ILE A 193 -8.51 -3.49 -20.65
CA ILE A 193 -7.65 -3.70 -19.48
C ILE A 193 -7.70 -2.49 -18.54
N CYS A 194 -7.68 -1.26 -19.06
CA CYS A 194 -7.84 -0.06 -18.23
C CYS A 194 -9.18 -0.05 -17.50
N GLN A 195 -10.28 -0.39 -18.17
CA GLN A 195 -11.60 -0.49 -17.54
C GLN A 195 -11.61 -1.51 -16.40
N THR A 196 -10.95 -2.65 -16.59
CA THR A 196 -10.89 -3.71 -15.58
C THR A 196 -10.00 -3.31 -14.40
N VAL A 197 -8.86 -2.67 -14.65
CA VAL A 197 -7.85 -2.40 -13.62
C VAL A 197 -8.07 -1.04 -12.93
N LEU A 198 -8.55 -0.03 -13.64
CA LEU A 198 -8.75 1.33 -13.14
C LEU A 198 -10.21 1.66 -12.84
N GLY A 199 -11.15 0.91 -13.41
CA GLY A 199 -12.57 1.25 -13.34
C GLY A 199 -12.96 2.42 -14.24
N GLU A 200 -12.09 2.79 -15.20
CA GLU A 200 -12.22 3.94 -16.12
C GLU A 200 -12.60 3.52 -17.55
#